data_AF-A0A8C1YPJ5-F1
#
_entry.id   AF-A0A8C1YPJ5-F1
#
_cell.length_a   1.000
_cell.length_b   1.000
_cell.length_c   1.000
_cell.angle_alpha   90.00
_cell.angle_beta   90.00
_cell.angle_gamma   90.00
#
_symmetry.space_group_name_H-M   'P 1'
#
loop_
_entity.id
_entity.type
_entity.pdbx_description
1 polymer ?
#
loop_
_entity_poly.entity_id
_entity_poly.type
_entity_poly.pdbx_seq_one_letter_code
_entity_poly.pdbx_strand_id
1 'polypeptide(L)'
;MADSNDGERTDETEVKGAAGGEDVMDDVIIERSAVLLRRYIIERITVEDPSIHVSHEDLGGRPQDAEDPQIKDVVDQLLKIADELNKNAELQQRAFSVACQDGVRCRSSLRWHSL
;
A
#
# COMPACT_ATOMS: atom_id res chain seq x y z
N MET A 1 -8.42 4.00 -73.25
CA MET A 1 -9.17 3.72 -72.02
C MET A 1 -8.40 2.67 -71.26
N ALA A 2 -7.87 3.02 -70.09
CA ALA A 2 -7.27 2.11 -69.14
C ALA A 2 -7.83 2.48 -67.78
N ASP A 3 -8.60 1.55 -67.23
CA ASP A 3 -9.20 1.58 -65.90
C ASP A 3 -8.22 0.90 -64.93
N SER A 4 -7.93 1.53 -63.80
CA SER A 4 -7.50 0.88 -62.55
C SER A 4 -7.60 1.87 -61.40
N ASN A 5 -8.82 1.88 -60.89
CA ASN A 5 -9.36 2.29 -59.59
C ASN A 5 -8.42 2.25 -58.36
N ASP A 6 -8.50 3.34 -57.59
CA ASP A 6 -8.40 3.55 -56.14
C ASP A 6 -7.35 2.82 -55.29
N GLY A 7 -6.52 3.63 -54.65
CA GLY A 7 -5.93 3.27 -53.37
C GLY A 7 -6.88 3.61 -52.23
N GLU A 8 -6.97 2.74 -51.24
CA GLU A 8 -7.10 3.17 -49.85
C GLU A 8 -6.57 2.08 -48.93
N ARG A 9 -5.74 2.53 -47.99
CA ARG A 9 -5.20 1.75 -46.88
C ARG A 9 -6.30 1.55 -45.86
N THR A 10 -6.63 0.31 -45.52
CA THR A 10 -7.16 0.00 -44.19
C THR A 10 -6.65 -1.37 -43.79
N ASP A 11 -5.52 -1.39 -43.08
CA ASP A 11 -5.17 -2.48 -42.17
C ASP A 11 -6.25 -2.53 -41.08
N GLU A 12 -7.34 -3.21 -41.39
CA GLU A 12 -8.46 -3.46 -40.49
C GLU A 12 -8.09 -4.61 -39.53
N THR A 13 -7.08 -4.38 -38.70
CA THR A 13 -6.86 -5.15 -37.47
C THR A 13 -6.32 -4.21 -36.40
N GLU A 14 -7.08 -3.16 -36.08
CA GLU A 14 -7.00 -2.57 -34.74
C GLU A 14 -7.41 -3.66 -33.75
N VAL A 15 -6.41 -4.26 -33.12
CA VAL A 15 -6.55 -5.15 -31.99
C VAL A 15 -7.26 -4.32 -30.92
N LYS A 16 -8.58 -4.52 -30.80
CA LYS A 16 -9.44 -3.85 -29.85
C LYS A 16 -8.81 -4.02 -28.47
N GLY A 17 -8.18 -2.95 -27.98
CA GLY A 17 -7.51 -2.94 -26.68
C GLY A 17 -8.49 -3.37 -25.60
N ALA A 18 -7.95 -3.92 -24.50
CA ALA A 18 -8.76 -4.34 -23.36
C ALA A 18 -9.78 -3.25 -23.01
N ALA A 19 -11.07 -3.58 -23.14
CA ALA A 19 -12.15 -2.70 -22.72
C ALA A 19 -11.89 -2.38 -21.26
N GLY A 20 -11.61 -1.10 -20.98
CA GLY A 20 -11.14 -0.61 -19.70
C GLY A 20 -11.97 -1.15 -18.56
N GLY A 21 -11.28 -1.56 -17.48
CA GLY A 21 -11.92 -1.85 -16.21
C GLY A 21 -12.77 -0.65 -15.82
N GLU A 22 -13.94 -0.91 -15.27
CA GLU A 22 -14.75 0.13 -14.66
C GLU A 22 -13.89 0.84 -13.62
N ASP A 23 -13.68 2.15 -13.79
CA ASP A 23 -13.01 3.02 -12.83
C ASP A 23 -13.81 2.98 -11.53
N VAL A 24 -13.56 1.96 -10.71
CA VAL A 24 -13.97 1.95 -9.31
C VAL A 24 -13.35 3.20 -8.71
N MET A 25 -14.19 4.19 -8.40
CA MET A 25 -13.77 5.54 -8.03
C MET A 25 -12.58 5.51 -7.06
N ASP A 26 -11.40 5.83 -7.58
CA ASP A 26 -10.13 5.77 -6.84
C ASP A 26 -10.21 6.52 -5.51
N ASP A 27 -11.01 7.59 -5.47
CA ASP A 27 -11.27 8.41 -4.27
C ASP A 27 -11.80 7.59 -3.08
N VAL A 28 -12.68 6.61 -3.33
CA VAL A 28 -13.25 5.77 -2.26
C VAL A 28 -12.20 4.81 -1.70
N ILE A 29 -11.33 4.28 -2.57
CA ILE A 29 -10.24 3.40 -2.17
C ILE A 29 -9.21 4.21 -1.37
N ILE A 30 -8.85 5.40 -1.84
CA ILE A 30 -7.90 6.29 -1.18
C ILE A 30 -8.42 6.68 0.21
N GLU A 31 -9.67 7.12 0.34
CA GLU A 31 -10.25 7.52 1.63
C GLU A 31 -10.28 6.34 2.63
N ARG A 32 -10.72 5.15 2.18
CA ARG A 32 -10.71 3.94 3.01
C ARG A 32 -9.31 3.49 3.40
N SER A 33 -8.35 3.59 2.48
CA SER A 33 -6.96 3.21 2.74
C SER A 33 -6.31 4.12 3.79
N ALA A 34 -6.65 5.40 3.80
CA ALA A 34 -6.16 6.33 4.81
C ALA A 34 -6.68 5.97 6.20
N VAL A 35 -7.95 5.56 6.32
CA VAL A 35 -8.49 5.06 7.59
C VAL A 35 -7.80 3.77 8.04
N LEU A 36 -7.65 2.80 7.14
CA LEU A 36 -6.97 1.53 7.41
C LEU A 36 -5.54 1.75 7.90
N LEU A 37 -4.76 2.61 7.23
CA LEU A 37 -3.37 2.88 7.58
C LEU A 37 -3.26 3.52 8.97
N ARG A 38 -4.12 4.50 9.29
CA ARG A 38 -4.12 5.13 10.61
C ARG A 38 -4.42 4.12 11.71
N ARG A 39 -5.42 3.26 11.49
CA ARG A 39 -5.79 2.23 12.46
C ARG A 39 -4.66 1.22 12.67
N TYR A 40 -4.03 0.77 11.58
CA TYR A 40 -2.85 -0.10 11.64
C TYR A 40 -1.72 0.53 12.46
N ILE A 41 -1.40 1.80 12.25
CA ILE A 41 -0.35 2.50 13.00
C ILE A 41 -0.66 2.55 14.48
N ILE A 42 -1.90 2.92 14.85
CA ILE A 42 -2.32 2.98 16.27
C ILE A 42 -2.19 1.61 16.94
N GLU A 43 -2.65 0.54 16.28
CA GLU A 43 -2.56 -0.81 16.83
C GLU A 43 -1.12 -1.31 16.91
N ARG A 44 -0.28 -1.03 15.90
CA ARG A 44 1.16 -1.34 15.95
C ARG A 44 1.85 -0.64 17.10
N ILE A 45 1.64 0.67 17.28
CA ILE A 45 2.26 1.43 18.38
C ILE A 45 1.79 0.92 19.73
N THR A 46 0.49 0.60 19.86
CA THR A 46 -0.06 0.04 21.11
C THR A 46 0.59 -1.30 21.48
N VAL A 47 0.90 -2.13 20.49
CA VAL A 47 1.60 -3.41 20.68
C VAL A 47 3.08 -3.20 20.99
N GLU A 48 3.75 -2.24 20.33
CA GLU A 48 5.20 -2.00 20.45
C GLU A 48 5.57 -1.20 21.73
N ASP A 49 4.82 -0.16 22.08
CA ASP A 49 4.99 0.61 23.31
C ASP A 49 3.62 1.07 23.86
N PRO A 50 3.05 0.34 24.85
CA PRO A 50 1.76 0.68 25.43
C PRO A 50 1.77 1.98 26.23
N SER A 51 2.95 2.59 26.46
CA SER A 51 3.05 3.91 27.11
C SER A 51 2.66 5.03 26.14
N ILE A 52 2.77 4.79 24.83
CA ILE A 52 2.48 5.76 23.78
C ILE A 52 1.05 5.52 23.29
N HIS A 53 0.17 6.48 23.55
CA HIS A 53 -1.19 6.46 23.05
C HIS A 53 -1.31 7.44 21.90
N VAL A 54 -1.68 6.93 20.73
CA VAL A 54 -1.95 7.73 19.53
C VAL A 54 -3.44 7.61 19.20
N SER A 55 -4.11 8.75 19.06
CA SER A 55 -5.51 8.79 18.66
C SER A 55 -5.67 8.90 17.13
N HIS A 56 -6.87 8.63 16.63
CA HIS A 56 -7.18 8.85 15.21
C HIS A 56 -6.99 10.33 14.80
N GLU A 57 -7.26 11.27 15.72
CA GLU A 57 -7.15 12.71 15.49
C GLU A 57 -5.67 13.15 15.33
N ASP A 58 -4.76 12.54 16.08
CA ASP A 58 -3.31 12.79 15.98
C ASP A 58 -2.75 12.43 14.59
N LEU A 59 -3.43 11.50 13.90
CA LEU A 59 -3.09 11.07 12.54
C LEU A 59 -3.95 11.75 11.46
N GLY A 60 -4.69 12.81 11.84
CA GLY A 60 -5.56 13.58 10.95
C GLY A 60 -6.81 12.85 10.49
N GLY A 61 -7.27 11.86 11.26
CA GLY A 61 -8.51 11.11 11.04
C GLY A 61 -9.66 11.60 11.90
N ARG A 62 -10.82 10.92 11.81
CA ARG A 62 -11.99 11.18 12.65
C ARG A 62 -12.13 10.08 13.70
N PRO A 63 -12.71 10.37 14.88
CA PRO A 63 -12.93 9.33 15.91
C PRO A 63 -13.93 8.25 15.47
N GLN A 64 -14.82 8.58 14.54
CA GLN A 64 -15.84 7.68 13.95
C GLN A 64 -15.21 6.56 13.12
N ASP A 65 -14.00 6.80 12.61
CA ASP A 65 -13.24 5.86 11.78
C ASP A 65 -12.84 4.59 12.56
N ALA A 66 -12.90 4.64 13.90
CA ALA A 66 -12.54 3.54 14.79
C ALA A 66 -13.64 2.46 14.94
N GLU A 67 -14.87 2.75 14.51
CA GLU A 67 -16.05 1.92 14.79
C GLU A 67 -16.42 0.95 13.65
N ASP A 68 -15.71 0.99 12.52
CA ASP A 68 -16.00 0.09 11.40
C ASP A 68 -15.43 -1.33 11.65
N PRO A 69 -16.28 -2.36 11.80
CA PRO A 69 -15.82 -3.72 12.06
C PRO A 69 -15.06 -4.34 10.88
N GLN A 70 -15.35 -3.93 9.63
CA GLN A 70 -14.63 -4.44 8.46
C GLN A 70 -13.18 -3.93 8.44
N ILE A 71 -12.96 -2.69 8.89
CA ILE A 71 -11.62 -2.09 8.98
C ILE A 71 -10.78 -2.85 10.00
N LYS A 72 -11.37 -3.24 11.13
CA LYS A 72 -10.69 -4.04 12.15
C LYS A 72 -10.18 -5.37 11.60
N ASP A 73 -11.01 -6.15 10.93
CA ASP A 73 -10.62 -7.46 10.40
C ASP A 73 -9.46 -7.36 9.39
N VAL A 74 -9.48 -6.31 8.54
CA VAL A 74 -8.40 -6.05 7.58
C VAL A 74 -7.12 -5.65 8.32
N VAL A 75 -7.20 -4.82 9.35
CA VAL A 75 -6.03 -4.42 10.14
C VAL A 75 -5.43 -5.62 10.87
N ASP A 76 -6.24 -6.50 11.47
CA ASP A 76 -5.77 -7.73 12.11
C ASP A 76 -4.99 -8.62 11.13
N GLN A 77 -5.46 -8.73 9.88
CA GLN A 77 -4.72 -9.43 8.82
C GLN A 77 -3.43 -8.72 8.44
N LEU A 78 -3.43 -7.38 8.33
CA LEU A 78 -2.24 -6.59 8.05
C LEU A 78 -1.18 -6.74 9.16
N LEU A 79 -1.60 -6.77 10.43
CA LEU A 79 -0.71 -7.02 11.58
C LEU A 79 -0.04 -8.39 11.46
N LYS A 80 -0.82 -9.43 11.14
CA LYS A 80 -0.30 -10.79 10.96
C LYS A 80 0.70 -10.86 9.80
N ILE A 81 0.36 -10.27 8.65
CA ILE A 81 1.26 -10.22 7.49
C ILE A 81 2.53 -9.45 7.86
N ALA A 82 2.41 -8.32 8.55
CA ALA A 82 3.56 -7.53 8.99
C ALA A 82 4.46 -8.34 9.91
N ASP A 83 3.92 -9.09 10.87
CA ASP A 83 4.71 -9.94 11.76
C ASP A 83 5.39 -11.10 11.03
N GLU A 84 4.72 -11.70 10.05
CA GLU A 84 5.29 -12.75 9.20
C GLU A 84 6.41 -12.20 8.31
N LEU A 85 6.22 -11.02 7.71
CA LEU A 85 7.24 -10.33 6.92
C LEU A 85 8.42 -9.89 7.80
N ASN A 86 8.17 -9.44 9.02
CA ASN A 86 9.21 -8.98 9.93
C ASN A 86 10.06 -10.14 10.49
N LYS A 87 9.54 -11.37 10.51
CA LYS A 87 10.34 -12.58 10.80
C LYS A 87 11.27 -12.96 9.64
N ASN A 88 11.06 -12.41 8.44
CA ASN A 88 11.89 -12.71 7.29
C ASN A 88 13.18 -11.88 7.33
N ALA A 89 14.23 -12.50 7.85
CA ALA A 89 15.56 -11.89 7.97
C ALA A 89 16.13 -11.41 6.63
N GLU A 90 15.77 -12.03 5.50
CA GLU A 90 16.24 -11.61 4.17
C GLU A 90 15.55 -10.32 3.70
N LEU A 91 14.25 -10.17 3.97
CA LEU A 91 13.52 -8.93 3.67
C LEU A 91 14.05 -7.78 4.53
N GLN A 92 14.28 -8.04 5.82
CA GLN A 92 14.93 -7.07 6.69
C GLN A 92 16.31 -6.67 6.15
N GLN A 93 17.16 -7.65 5.80
CA GLN A 93 18.48 -7.39 5.24
C GLN A 93 18.42 -6.56 3.95
N ARG A 94 17.46 -6.82 3.06
CA ARG A 94 17.24 -6.03 1.85
C ARG A 94 16.80 -4.61 2.18
N ALA A 95 15.82 -4.43 3.07
CA ALA A 95 15.36 -3.11 3.50
C ALA A 95 16.51 -2.28 4.11
N PHE A 96 17.34 -2.89 4.97
CA PHE A 96 18.55 -2.24 5.50
C PHE A 96 19.55 -1.90 4.40
N SER A 97 19.77 -2.79 3.43
CA SER A 97 20.72 -2.55 2.34
C SER A 97 20.31 -1.38 1.44
N VAL A 98 19.01 -1.23 1.16
CA VAL A 98 18.45 -0.10 0.40
C VAL A 98 18.57 1.18 1.23
N ALA A 99 18.23 1.15 2.52
CA ALA A 99 18.40 2.30 3.41
C ALA A 99 19.87 2.76 3.53
N CYS A 100 20.83 1.84 3.45
CA CYS A 100 22.26 2.17 3.42
C CYS A 100 22.74 2.70 2.04
N GLN A 101 22.05 2.43 0.94
CA GLN A 101 22.41 2.94 -0.40
C GLN A 101 22.06 4.42 -0.57
N ASP A 102 21.00 4.91 0.07
CA ASP A 102 20.53 6.29 -0.02
C ASP A 102 21.27 7.28 0.91
N GLY A 103 22.47 6.93 1.37
CA GLY A 103 23.34 7.85 2.14
C GLY A 103 22.87 8.15 3.57
N VAL A 104 21.83 7.47 4.07
CA VAL A 104 21.41 7.56 5.47
C VAL A 104 22.37 6.69 6.29
N ARG A 105 23.24 7.36 7.05
CA ARG A 105 24.29 6.77 7.91
C ARG A 105 23.78 5.54 8.67
N CYS A 106 24.15 4.35 8.21
CA CYS A 106 23.86 3.09 8.89
C CYS A 106 24.63 3.00 10.20
N ARG A 107 24.04 3.55 11.27
CA ARG A 107 24.41 3.23 12.65
C ARG A 107 23.90 1.82 12.92
N SER A 108 24.84 0.90 13.07
CA SER A 108 24.69 -0.52 13.42
C SER A 108 24.07 -0.76 14.81
N SER A 109 23.11 0.07 15.23
CA SER A 109 22.51 0.04 16.57
C SER A 109 21.05 0.45 16.53
N LEU A 110 20.30 -0.01 15.53
CA LEU A 110 18.86 -0.16 15.68
C LEU A 110 18.61 -1.64 15.86
N ARG A 111 18.65 -2.00 17.14
CA ARG A 111 18.27 -3.28 17.68
C ARG A 111 16.77 -3.44 17.42
N TRP A 112 16.43 -4.02 16.27
CA TRP A 112 15.10 -4.59 16.00
C TRP A 112 14.89 -5.93 16.74
N HIS A 113 15.83 -6.31 17.60
CA HIS A 113 15.72 -7.42 18.55
C HIS A 113 15.18 -6.91 19.89
N SER A 114 13.90 -6.54 19.91
CA SER A 114 13.03 -6.60 21.08
C SER A 114 11.59 -6.58 20.56
N LEU A 115 11.28 -7.61 19.78
CA LEU A 115 9.95 -8.19 19.63
C LEU A 115 9.91 -9.43 20.51
#